data_AF-A0A5J5FFU9-F1
#
_entry.id   AF-A0A5J5FFU9-F1
#
_cell.length_a   1.000
_cell.length_b   1.000
_cell.length_c   1.000
_cell.angle_alpha   90.00
_cell.angle_beta   90.00
_cell.angle_gamma   90.00
#
_symmetry.space_group_name_H-M   'P 1'
#
loop_
_entity.id
_entity.type
_entity.pdbx_description
1 polymer ?
#
loop_
_entity_poly.entity_id
_entity_poly.type
_entity_poly.pdbx_seq_one_letter_code
_entity_poly.pdbx_strand_id
1 'polypeptide(L)'
;MDETDTIERTKYLEDKDVTVVLKYMLNFDAGRTCGTIAVYPGRDVQDDAYEIYMEVLDCRMDRERVLSAFQRVIDEIRRGDIEV
;
A
#
# COMPACT_ATOMS: atom_id res chain seq x y z
N MET A 1 26.92 -1.91 0.32
CA MET A 1 25.69 -1.16 -0.02
C MET A 1 24.59 -1.97 0.60
N ASP A 2 24.08 -1.58 1.76
CA ASP A 2 22.93 -2.23 2.37
C ASP A 2 21.79 -2.13 1.37
N GLU A 3 21.39 -3.27 0.79
CA GLU A 3 20.15 -3.38 0.05
C GLU A 3 19.04 -3.13 1.07
N THR A 4 18.51 -1.90 1.11
CA THR A 4 17.24 -1.64 1.79
C THR A 4 16.22 -2.59 1.17
N ASP A 5 15.81 -3.59 1.94
CA ASP A 5 14.80 -4.58 1.55
C ASP A 5 13.44 -3.90 1.42
N THR A 6 13.21 -3.19 0.32
CA THR A 6 11.92 -2.52 0.05
C THR A 6 10.92 -3.51 -0.54
N ILE A 7 9.73 -3.57 0.04
CA ILE A 7 8.58 -4.27 -0.50
C ILE A 7 7.73 -3.26 -1.28
N GLU A 8 7.59 -3.49 -2.59
CA GLU A 8 6.68 -2.74 -3.44
C GLU A 8 5.68 -3.68 -4.14
N ARG A 9 4.40 -3.33 -4.09
CA ARG A 9 3.33 -4.06 -4.81
C ARG A 9 2.31 -3.09 -5.36
N THR A 10 1.82 -3.38 -6.56
CA THR A 10 0.75 -2.60 -7.19
C THR A 10 -0.33 -3.55 -7.67
N LYS A 11 -1.59 -3.21 -7.42
CA LYS A 11 -2.75 -3.96 -7.87
C LYS A 11 -3.84 -3.02 -8.37
N TYR A 12 -4.19 -3.15 -9.65
CA TYR A 12 -5.40 -2.54 -10.20
C TYR A 12 -6.62 -3.43 -9.92
N LEU A 13 -7.71 -2.81 -9.47
CA LEU A 13 -9.01 -3.41 -9.20
C LEU A 13 -10.02 -2.91 -10.25
N GLU A 14 -10.18 -3.68 -11.33
CA GLU A 14 -11.03 -3.32 -12.48
C GLU A 14 -12.50 -3.07 -12.11
N ASP A 15 -13.00 -3.78 -11.09
CA ASP A 15 -14.39 -3.69 -10.62
C ASP A 15 -14.68 -2.38 -9.86
N LYS A 16 -13.64 -1.71 -9.37
CA LYS A 16 -13.72 -0.45 -8.63
C LYS A 16 -13.07 0.72 -9.37
N ASP A 17 -12.37 0.44 -10.46
CA ASP A 17 -11.54 1.38 -11.19
C ASP A 17 -10.55 2.14 -10.27
N VAL A 18 -9.81 1.40 -9.46
CA VAL A 18 -8.78 1.95 -8.56
C VAL A 18 -7.50 1.13 -8.57
N THR A 19 -6.37 1.77 -8.28
CA THR A 19 -5.06 1.14 -8.13
C THR A 19 -4.58 1.25 -6.68
N VAL A 20 -4.26 0.11 -6.07
CA VAL A 20 -3.70 0.00 -4.73
C VAL A 20 -2.18 -0.20 -4.83
N VAL A 21 -1.40 0.63 -4.15
CA VAL A 21 0.07 0.63 -4.16
C VAL A 21 0.58 0.47 -2.73
N LEU A 22 1.39 -0.57 -2.50
CA LEU A 22 2.15 -0.78 -1.28
C LEU A 22 3.59 -0.34 -1.50
N LYS A 23 4.14 0.44 -0.57
CA LYS A 23 5.58 0.71 -0.45
C LYS A 23 5.98 0.56 1.01
N TYR A 24 6.94 -0.31 1.31
CA TYR A 24 7.39 -0.54 2.69
C TYR A 24 8.88 -0.86 2.74
N MET A 25 9.63 -0.23 3.64
CA MET A 25 11.06 -0.51 3.85
C MET A 25 11.24 -1.48 5.02
N LEU A 26 11.73 -2.70 4.74
CA LEU A 26 12.15 -3.62 5.79
C LEU A 26 13.44 -3.12 6.43
N ASN A 27 13.60 -3.41 7.73
CA ASN A 27 14.80 -3.10 8.51
C ASN A 27 15.17 -1.59 8.56
N PHE A 28 14.24 -0.71 8.22
CA PHE A 28 14.39 0.73 8.40
C PHE A 28 14.01 1.09 9.83
N ASP A 29 14.92 1.69 10.60
CA ASP A 29 14.65 2.16 11.97
C ASP A 29 14.39 3.67 11.93
N ALA A 30 13.24 4.03 11.34
CA ALA A 30 12.68 5.37 11.47
C ALA A 30 11.71 5.44 12.64
N GLY A 31 11.59 6.63 13.23
CA GLY A 31 10.96 6.79 14.53
C GLY A 31 9.50 6.31 14.67
N ARG A 32 8.74 6.09 13.58
CA ARG A 32 7.32 5.64 13.63
C ARG A 32 6.84 4.85 12.40
N THR A 33 7.07 5.33 11.17
CA THR A 33 6.45 4.77 9.95
C THR A 33 7.50 4.23 8.99
N CYS A 34 7.25 3.05 8.43
CA CYS A 34 8.15 2.38 7.48
C CYS A 34 7.52 2.11 6.11
N GLY A 35 6.24 2.38 5.93
CA GLY A 35 5.59 2.25 4.63
C GLY A 35 4.17 2.75 4.62
N THR A 36 3.55 2.66 3.44
CA THR A 36 2.16 3.04 3.19
C THR A 36 1.50 2.08 2.22
N ILE A 37 0.18 1.99 2.32
CA ILE A 37 -0.70 1.44 1.29
C ILE A 37 -1.57 2.61 0.81
N ALA A 38 -1.32 3.07 -0.41
CA ALA A 38 -2.05 4.17 -1.04
C ALA A 38 -3.01 3.64 -2.10
N VAL A 39 -4.14 4.30 -2.27
CA VAL A 39 -5.14 3.99 -3.30
C VAL A 39 -5.33 5.23 -4.17
N TYR A 40 -5.29 5.01 -5.47
CA TYR A 40 -5.45 6.03 -6.50
C TYR A 40 -6.63 5.67 -7.40
N PRO A 41 -7.36 6.66 -7.93
CA PRO A 41 -8.40 6.41 -8.92
C PRO A 41 -7.77 6.01 -10.26
N GLY A 42 -8.44 5.11 -10.97
CA GLY A 42 -8.03 4.62 -12.27
C GLY A 42 -6.85 3.65 -12.25
N ARG A 43 -6.39 3.32 -13.46
CA ARG A 43 -5.28 2.38 -13.69
C ARG A 43 -3.90 3.03 -13.72
N ASP A 44 -3.82 4.26 -14.23
CA ASP A 44 -2.58 4.95 -14.49
C ASP A 44 -2.25 5.92 -13.34
N VAL A 45 -1.44 5.44 -12.39
CA VAL A 45 -0.94 6.24 -11.28
C VAL A 45 0.25 7.07 -11.76
N GLN A 46 0.01 8.35 -12.01
CA GLN A 46 1.04 9.34 -12.30
C GLN A 46 1.66 9.87 -10.99
N ASP A 47 2.83 10.51 -11.07
CA ASP A 47 3.51 11.06 -9.89
C ASP A 47 2.69 12.14 -9.15
N ASP A 48 1.73 12.76 -9.83
CA ASP A 48 0.79 13.76 -9.30
C ASP A 48 -0.63 13.21 -9.06
N ALA A 49 -0.82 11.88 -9.14
CA ALA A 49 -2.10 11.27 -8.91
C ALA A 49 -2.59 11.53 -7.48
N TYR A 50 -3.86 11.94 -7.36
CA TYR A 50 -4.48 12.20 -6.06
C TYR A 50 -4.81 10.88 -5.35
N GLU A 51 -4.30 10.72 -4.14
CA GLU A 51 -4.57 9.58 -3.27
C GLU A 51 -5.97 9.74 -2.65
N ILE A 52 -6.86 8.79 -2.93
CA ILE A 52 -8.23 8.77 -2.38
C ILE A 52 -8.30 8.05 -1.03
N TYR A 53 -7.31 7.21 -0.74
CA TYR A 53 -7.16 6.55 0.55
C TYR A 53 -5.67 6.26 0.82
N MET A 54 -5.26 6.36 2.08
CA MET A 54 -3.92 5.96 2.52
C MET A 54 -3.99 5.30 3.89
N GLU A 55 -3.34 4.15 4.01
CA GLU A 55 -3.02 3.52 5.27
C GLU A 55 -1.52 3.60 5.55
N VAL A 56 -1.17 4.00 6.77
CA VAL A 56 0.22 4.09 7.23
C VAL A 56 0.61 2.78 7.91
N LEU A 57 1.76 2.22 7.53
CA LEU A 57 2.32 1.01 8.12
C LEU A 57 3.43 1.34 9.11
N ASP A 58 3.27 0.85 10.33
CA ASP A 58 4.27 0.97 11.39
C ASP A 58 5.55 0.21 11.02
N CYS A 59 6.68 0.68 11.56
CA CYS A 59 7.94 -0.04 11.47
C CYS A 59 7.90 -1.39 12.20
N ARG A 60 8.86 -2.27 11.85
CA ARG A 60 9.04 -3.62 12.44
C ARG A 60 7.95 -4.63 12.10
N MET A 61 7.16 -4.38 11.07
CA MET A 61 6.37 -5.43 10.42
C MET A 61 7.31 -6.34 9.61
N ASP A 62 7.11 -7.64 9.74
CA ASP A 62 7.72 -8.63 8.85
C ASP A 62 7.03 -8.63 7.47
N ARG A 63 7.67 -9.28 6.50
CA ARG A 63 7.15 -9.34 5.11
C ARG A 63 5.74 -9.94 5.04
N GLU A 64 5.45 -10.97 5.83
CA GLU A 64 4.14 -11.64 5.78
C GLU A 64 3.04 -10.68 6.24
N ARG A 65 3.25 -10.00 7.37
CA ARG A 65 2.32 -8.99 7.89
C ARG A 65 2.08 -7.84 6.93
N VAL A 66 3.13 -7.35 6.28
CA VAL A 66 3.02 -6.27 5.27
C VAL A 66 2.15 -6.73 4.09
N LEU A 67 2.38 -7.94 3.58
CA LEU A 67 1.59 -8.49 2.47
C LEU A 67 0.14 -8.79 2.89
N SER A 68 -0.08 -9.25 4.12
CA SER A 68 -1.42 -9.44 4.68
C SER A 68 -2.17 -8.11 4.81
N ALA A 69 -1.51 -7.02 5.22
CA ALA A 69 -2.11 -5.70 5.27
C ALA A 69 -2.53 -5.20 3.88
N PHE A 70 -1.66 -5.40 2.88
CA PHE A 70 -1.99 -5.06 1.49
C PHE A 70 -3.20 -5.84 0.96
N GLN A 71 -3.25 -7.15 1.21
CA GLN A 71 -4.39 -7.97 0.82
C GLN A 71 -5.67 -7.56 1.57
N ARG A 72 -5.56 -7.21 2.86
CA ARG A 72 -6.70 -6.72 3.66
C ARG A 72 -7.30 -5.46 3.05
N VAL A 73 -6.50 -4.47 2.67
CA VAL A 73 -6.99 -3.24 2.03
C VAL A 73 -7.72 -3.55 0.71
N ILE A 74 -7.17 -4.44 -0.12
CA ILE A 74 -7.84 -4.89 -1.35
C ILE A 74 -9.21 -5.52 -1.06
N ASP A 75 -9.27 -6.38 -0.04
CA ASP A 75 -10.52 -7.07 0.31
C ASP A 75 -11.55 -6.10 0.92
N GLU A 76 -11.12 -5.15 1.75
CA GLU A 76 -11.97 -4.09 2.31
C GLU A 76 -12.56 -3.19 1.21
N ILE A 77 -11.77 -2.79 0.21
CA ILE A 77 -12.26 -2.06 -0.97
C ILE A 77 -13.32 -2.87 -1.74
N ARG A 78 -13.04 -4.16 -1.97
CA ARG A 78 -13.97 -5.04 -2.70
C ARG A 78 -15.29 -5.25 -1.95
N ARG A 79 -15.23 -5.42 -0.63
CA ARG A 79 -16.42 -5.52 0.23
C ARG A 79 -17.19 -4.21 0.34
N GLY A 80 -16.54 -3.07 0.06
CA GLY A 80 -17.10 -1.73 0.23
C GLY A 80 -16.97 -1.20 1.66
N ASP A 81 -16.06 -1.75 2.45
CA ASP A 81 -15.73 -1.24 3.79
C ASP A 81 -14.90 0.06 3.71
N ILE A 82 -14.11 0.20 2.64
CA ILE A 82 -13.44 1.45 2.25
C ILE A 82 -14.19 2.01 1.04
N GLU A 83 -14.71 3.22 1.20
CA GLU A 83 -15.38 3.95 0.12
C GLU A 83 -14.33 4.60 -0.79
N VAL A 84 -14.31 4.20 -2.06
CA VAL A 84 -13.37 4.63 -3.10
C VAL A 84 -14.09 4.89 -4.42
#